data_AF-A0A8H4NWS7-F1
#
_entry.id   AF-A0A8H4NWS7-F1
#
_cell.length_a   1.000
_cell.length_b   1.000
_cell.length_c   1.000
_cell.angle_alpha   90.00
_cell.angle_beta   90.00
_cell.angle_gamma   90.00
#
_symmetry.space_group_name_H-M   'P 1'
#
loop_
_entity.id
_entity.type
_entity.pdbx_description
1 polymer ?
#
loop_
_entity_poly.entity_id
_entity_poly.type
_entity_poly.pdbx_seq_one_letter_code
_entity_poly.pdbx_strand_id
1 'polypeptide(L)'
;MIDPVRDFGFALGMLEVVSITFYVVVAIAIYCLAGEYTVSPALGSASENIAKIAYGIVLPAVLSTGLAFGHTGIKYVYVVVMKHFKLQSEMTANNVRSWSIWMTIVTIFWVLCFLLSNAIPVFDSILSIASATTISWFTFGFSAVFWFHMNWHQLFASPTKILLTCVNASLIAISLFMNAAGLWSSITELLDLFANDSSSIQGVFDCGSNALF
;
A
#
# COMPACT_ATOMS: atom_id res chain seq x y z
N MET A 1 -14.71 12.55 17.99
CA MET A 1 -14.45 13.97 17.66
C MET A 1 -15.74 14.72 17.87
N ILE A 2 -15.70 15.81 18.65
CA ILE A 2 -16.89 16.62 18.97
C ILE A 2 -17.00 17.78 17.98
N ASP A 3 -15.87 18.35 17.54
CA ASP A 3 -15.81 19.33 16.46
C ASP A 3 -14.78 18.88 15.39
N PRO A 4 -15.22 18.41 14.23
CA PRO A 4 -14.32 17.85 13.23
C PRO A 4 -13.36 18.87 12.62
N VAL A 5 -13.70 20.17 12.57
CA VAL A 5 -12.83 21.16 11.91
C VAL A 5 -11.63 21.51 12.81
N ARG A 6 -11.87 21.62 14.11
CA ARG A 6 -10.83 21.96 15.08
C ARG A 6 -10.04 20.74 15.55
N ASP A 7 -10.71 19.61 15.75
CA ASP A 7 -10.10 18.42 16.35
C ASP A 7 -9.25 17.62 15.34
N PHE A 8 -9.52 17.75 14.03
CA PHE A 8 -8.85 16.96 13.00
C PHE A 8 -7.34 17.18 12.95
N GLY A 9 -6.87 18.43 13.00
CA GLY A 9 -5.44 18.73 12.95
C GLY A 9 -4.67 18.17 14.15
N PHE A 10 -5.25 18.30 15.35
CA PHE A 10 -4.66 17.74 16.56
C PHE A 10 -4.67 16.21 16.56
N ALA A 11 -5.80 15.60 16.19
CA ALA A 11 -5.92 14.14 16.10
C ALA A 11 -4.96 13.54 15.07
N LEU A 12 -4.81 14.17 13.91
CA LEU A 12 -3.87 13.76 12.88
C LEU A 12 -2.42 13.89 13.37
N GLY A 13 -2.07 15.02 13.97
CA GLY A 13 -0.73 15.22 14.53
C GLY A 13 -0.39 14.18 15.60
N MET A 14 -1.34 13.88 16.49
CA MET A 14 -1.15 12.86 17.53
C MET A 14 -1.01 11.45 16.93
N LEU A 15 -1.82 11.11 15.91
CA LEU A 15 -1.74 9.84 15.21
C LEU A 15 -0.36 9.65 14.58
N GLU A 16 0.14 10.64 13.84
CA GLU A 16 1.43 10.55 13.16
C GLU A 16 2.59 10.48 14.15
N VAL A 17 2.61 11.32 15.19
CA VAL A 17 3.68 11.31 16.20
C VAL A 17 3.75 9.96 16.91
N VAL A 18 2.61 9.41 17.33
CA VAL A 18 2.57 8.11 18.01
C VAL A 18 3.00 6.99 17.05
N SER A 19 2.51 7.00 15.81
CA SER A 19 2.83 5.98 14.81
C SER A 19 4.30 5.99 14.44
N ILE A 20 4.88 7.16 14.14
CA ILE A 20 6.30 7.31 13.81
C ILE A 20 7.17 6.86 14.98
N THR A 21 6.85 7.29 16.20
CA THR A 21 7.60 6.89 17.40
C THR A 21 7.57 5.38 17.58
N PHE A 22 6.41 4.76 17.44
CA PHE A 22 6.25 3.32 17.54
C PHE A 22 7.06 2.58 16.47
N TYR A 23 6.96 2.98 15.20
CA TYR A 23 7.71 2.36 14.11
C TYR A 23 9.22 2.50 14.28
N VAL A 24 9.71 3.68 14.68
CA VAL A 24 11.14 3.91 14.91
C VAL A 24 11.67 3.07 16.06
N VAL A 25 10.96 3.03 17.19
CA VAL A 25 11.39 2.25 18.37
C VAL A 25 11.43 0.76 18.03
N VAL A 26 10.41 0.23 17.35
CA VAL A 26 10.36 -1.19 16.96
C VAL A 26 11.45 -1.51 15.93
N ALA A 27 11.66 -0.65 14.92
CA ALA A 27 12.70 -0.86 13.92
C ALA A 27 14.10 -0.88 14.53
N ILE A 28 14.41 0.08 15.41
CA ILE A 28 15.70 0.13 16.13
C ILE A 28 15.88 -1.12 16.99
N ALA A 29 14.84 -1.51 17.75
CA ALA A 29 14.92 -2.68 18.62
C ALA A 29 15.21 -3.97 17.83
N ILE A 30 14.53 -4.18 16.71
CA ILE A 30 14.76 -5.34 15.84
C ILE A 30 16.17 -5.30 15.25
N TYR A 31 16.60 -4.14 14.74
CA TYR A 31 17.93 -4.00 14.14
C TYR A 31 19.06 -4.22 15.16
N CYS A 32 18.90 -3.75 16.39
CA CYS A 32 19.88 -4.00 17.46
C CYS A 32 19.98 -5.49 17.86
N LEU A 33 18.91 -6.27 17.68
CA LEU A 33 18.87 -7.69 18.06
C LEU A 33 19.31 -8.63 16.92
N ALA A 34 18.87 -8.36 15.69
CA ALA A 34 19.12 -9.21 14.53
C ALA A 34 20.28 -8.71 13.64
N GLY A 35 20.65 -7.44 13.73
CA GLY A 35 21.73 -6.84 12.96
C GLY A 35 21.49 -6.93 11.45
N GLU A 36 22.55 -7.27 10.70
CA GLU A 36 22.51 -7.41 9.24
C GLU A 36 21.72 -8.64 8.76
N TYR A 37 21.36 -9.56 9.66
CA TYR A 37 20.63 -10.78 9.33
C TYR A 37 19.10 -10.61 9.40
N THR A 38 18.59 -9.38 9.43
CA THR A 38 17.14 -9.12 9.41
C THR A 38 16.52 -9.56 8.09
N VAL A 39 15.57 -10.48 8.15
CA VAL A 39 14.79 -10.92 7.00
C VAL A 39 13.52 -10.10 6.86
N SER A 40 13.02 -9.95 5.64
CA SER A 40 11.71 -9.36 5.35
C SER A 40 10.68 -10.47 5.10
N PRO A 41 9.55 -10.52 5.84
CA PRO A 41 9.14 -9.63 6.92
C PRO A 41 9.93 -9.85 8.23
N ALA A 42 10.13 -8.78 9.00
CA ALA A 42 10.98 -8.76 10.20
C ALA A 42 10.65 -9.84 11.25
N LEU A 43 9.38 -10.27 11.33
CA LEU A 43 8.94 -11.38 12.20
C LEU A 43 9.71 -12.69 11.94
N GLY A 44 10.20 -12.90 10.71
CA GLY A 44 10.99 -14.08 10.35
C GLY A 44 12.39 -14.10 10.96
N SER A 45 12.85 -12.98 11.54
CA SER A 45 14.18 -12.92 12.18
C SER A 45 14.20 -13.54 13.58
N ALA A 46 13.04 -13.87 14.14
CA ALA A 46 12.93 -14.56 15.42
C ALA A 46 13.24 -16.06 15.27
N SER A 47 13.47 -16.76 16.39
CA SER A 47 13.60 -18.22 16.37
C SER A 47 12.33 -18.87 15.83
N GLU A 48 12.48 -19.98 15.11
CA GLU A 48 11.42 -20.62 14.31
C GLU A 48 10.09 -20.82 15.09
N ASN A 49 10.17 -21.31 16.32
CA ASN A 49 8.99 -21.53 17.17
C ASN A 49 8.27 -20.21 17.52
N ILE A 50 9.03 -19.17 17.83
CA ILE A 50 8.49 -17.85 18.19
C ILE A 50 7.94 -17.16 16.94
N ALA A 51 8.63 -17.26 15.80
CA ALA A 51 8.18 -16.74 14.53
C ALA A 51 6.82 -17.33 14.15
N LYS A 52 6.66 -18.67 14.20
CA LYS A 52 5.39 -19.34 13.89
C LYS A 52 4.24 -18.87 14.80
N ILE A 53 4.49 -18.71 16.11
CA ILE A 53 3.48 -18.18 17.04
C ILE A 53 3.12 -16.73 16.69
N ALA A 54 4.12 -15.89 16.44
CA ALA A 54 3.92 -14.48 16.08
C ALA A 54 3.13 -14.34 14.76
N TYR A 55 3.46 -15.14 13.74
CA TYR A 55 2.69 -15.20 12.50
C TYR A 55 1.26 -15.69 12.75
N GLY A 56 1.06 -16.68 13.63
CA GLY A 56 -0.28 -17.12 14.04
C GLY A 56 -1.14 -16.00 14.64
N ILE A 57 -0.54 -15.12 15.45
CA ILE A 57 -1.23 -13.98 16.08
C ILE A 57 -1.49 -12.86 15.06
N VAL A 58 -0.56 -12.59 14.15
CA VAL A 58 -0.68 -11.48 13.18
C VAL A 58 -1.62 -11.82 12.03
N LEU A 59 -1.76 -13.12 11.68
CA LEU A 59 -2.56 -13.58 10.54
C LEU A 59 -4.02 -13.08 10.56
N PRO A 60 -4.79 -13.17 11.68
CA PRO A 60 -6.14 -12.61 11.74
C PRO A 60 -6.20 -11.11 11.45
N ALA A 61 -5.22 -10.34 11.94
CA ALA A 61 -5.16 -8.90 11.70
C ALA A 61 -4.88 -8.60 10.22
N VAL A 62 -3.89 -9.28 9.62
CA VAL A 62 -3.55 -9.13 8.20
C VAL A 62 -4.71 -9.53 7.30
N LEU A 63 -5.36 -10.66 7.58
CA LEU A 63 -6.53 -11.12 6.82
C LEU A 63 -7.69 -10.13 6.93
N SER A 64 -8.00 -9.64 8.13
CA SER A 64 -9.06 -8.65 8.35
C SER A 64 -8.80 -7.37 7.55
N THR A 65 -7.57 -6.83 7.61
CA THR A 65 -7.18 -5.64 6.85
C THR A 65 -7.24 -5.88 5.34
N GLY A 66 -6.73 -7.01 4.86
CA GLY A 66 -6.79 -7.38 3.43
C GLY A 66 -8.22 -7.50 2.92
N LEU A 67 -9.10 -8.15 3.69
CA LEU A 67 -10.53 -8.27 3.35
C LEU A 67 -11.24 -6.91 3.37
N ALA A 68 -10.93 -6.03 4.32
CA ALA A 68 -11.53 -4.69 4.39
C ALA A 68 -11.17 -3.85 3.16
N PHE A 69 -9.88 -3.85 2.76
CA PHE A 69 -9.44 -3.15 1.55
C PHE A 69 -9.98 -3.79 0.27
N GLY A 70 -9.96 -5.12 0.17
CA GLY A 70 -10.54 -5.85 -0.95
C GLY A 70 -12.02 -5.57 -1.12
N HIS A 71 -12.79 -5.62 -0.04
CA HIS A 71 -14.22 -5.31 -0.05
C HIS A 71 -14.50 -3.86 -0.48
N THR A 72 -13.70 -2.90 0.01
CA THR A 72 -13.86 -1.49 -0.36
C THR A 72 -13.59 -1.27 -1.86
N GLY A 73 -12.53 -1.89 -2.40
CA GLY A 73 -12.20 -1.85 -3.83
C GLY A 73 -13.28 -2.48 -4.70
N ILE A 74 -13.73 -3.69 -4.36
CA ILE A 74 -14.81 -4.40 -5.05
C ILE A 74 -16.09 -3.55 -5.06
N LYS A 75 -16.47 -3.00 -3.91
CA LYS A 75 -17.68 -2.17 -3.79
C LYS A 75 -17.59 -0.91 -4.63
N TYR A 76 -16.43 -0.27 -4.68
CA TYR A 76 -16.21 0.89 -5.54
C TYR A 76 -16.42 0.53 -7.02
N VAL A 77 -15.76 -0.53 -7.51
CA VAL A 77 -15.91 -1.00 -8.90
C VAL A 77 -17.37 -1.36 -9.20
N TYR A 78 -18.04 -2.06 -8.29
CA TYR A 78 -19.45 -2.41 -8.41
C TYR A 78 -20.34 -1.18 -8.58
N VAL A 79 -20.17 -0.14 -7.76
CA VAL A 79 -20.93 1.12 -7.87
C VAL A 79 -20.69 1.80 -9.22
N VAL A 80 -19.44 1.83 -9.70
CA VAL A 80 -19.08 2.43 -10.99
C VAL A 80 -19.72 1.67 -12.15
N VAL A 81 -19.64 0.33 -12.13
CA VAL A 81 -20.23 -0.55 -13.15
C VAL A 81 -21.76 -0.39 -13.17
N MET A 82 -22.41 -0.42 -12.01
CA MET A 82 -23.87 -0.27 -11.92
C MET A 82 -24.34 1.11 -12.41
N LYS A 83 -23.56 2.17 -12.14
CA LYS A 83 -23.81 3.51 -12.69
C LYS A 83 -23.65 3.55 -14.21
N HIS A 84 -22.62 2.91 -14.75
CA HIS A 84 -22.38 2.84 -16.20
C HIS A 84 -23.53 2.15 -16.93
N PHE A 85 -24.04 1.04 -16.39
CA PHE A 85 -25.16 0.30 -16.96
C PHE A 85 -26.54 0.88 -16.60
N LYS A 86 -26.62 2.01 -15.89
CA LYS A 86 -27.86 2.65 -15.41
C LYS A 86 -28.76 1.72 -14.57
N LEU A 87 -28.15 0.77 -13.85
CA LEU A 87 -28.84 -0.23 -13.01
C LEU A 87 -28.89 0.19 -11.54
N GLN A 88 -28.87 1.49 -11.25
CA GLN A 88 -28.70 2.02 -9.90
C GLN A 88 -29.84 1.65 -8.95
N SER A 89 -31.07 1.48 -9.47
CA SER A 89 -32.24 1.03 -8.70
C SER A 89 -32.09 -0.40 -8.17
N GLU A 90 -31.33 -1.24 -8.88
CA GLU A 90 -31.17 -2.66 -8.57
C GLU A 90 -29.97 -2.94 -7.66
N MET A 91 -29.25 -1.90 -7.22
CA MET A 91 -28.02 -2.06 -6.43
C MET A 91 -28.25 -2.71 -5.07
N THR A 92 -29.41 -2.47 -4.46
CA THR A 92 -29.84 -3.02 -3.16
C THR A 92 -30.94 -4.08 -3.34
N ALA A 93 -31.49 -4.22 -4.55
CA ALA A 93 -32.51 -5.21 -4.84
C ALA A 93 -31.89 -6.62 -4.88
N ASN A 94 -32.58 -7.60 -4.29
CA ASN A 94 -32.16 -9.00 -4.35
C ASN A 94 -32.52 -9.62 -5.72
N ASN A 95 -31.83 -9.15 -6.75
CA ASN A 95 -32.04 -9.55 -8.13
C ASN A 95 -30.86 -10.40 -8.61
N VAL A 96 -31.12 -11.48 -9.37
CA VAL A 96 -30.09 -12.41 -9.86
C VAL A 96 -29.03 -11.69 -10.69
N ARG A 97 -29.43 -10.65 -11.44
CA ARG A 97 -28.52 -9.81 -12.23
C ARG A 97 -27.52 -9.03 -11.36
N SER A 98 -28.01 -8.42 -10.28
CA SER A 98 -27.21 -7.64 -9.33
C SER A 98 -26.20 -8.53 -8.61
N TRP A 99 -26.66 -9.71 -8.17
CA TRP A 99 -25.82 -10.72 -7.54
C TRP A 99 -24.78 -11.30 -8.49
N SER A 100 -25.14 -11.58 -9.75
CA SER A 100 -24.19 -12.05 -10.76
C SER A 100 -23.08 -11.03 -11.02
N ILE A 101 -23.42 -9.74 -11.17
CA ILE A 101 -22.42 -8.69 -11.39
C ILE A 101 -21.48 -8.59 -10.18
N TRP A 102 -22.04 -8.63 -8.96
CA TRP A 102 -21.25 -8.63 -7.73
C TRP A 102 -20.28 -9.80 -7.69
N MET A 103 -20.76 -11.04 -7.88
CA MET A 103 -19.93 -12.23 -7.84
C MET A 103 -18.84 -12.22 -8.92
N THR A 104 -19.15 -11.76 -10.14
CA THR A 104 -18.16 -11.62 -11.20
C THR A 104 -17.03 -10.65 -10.81
N ILE A 105 -17.35 -9.49 -10.25
CA ILE A 105 -16.34 -8.51 -9.81
C ILE A 105 -15.49 -9.08 -8.66
N VAL A 106 -16.13 -9.72 -7.68
CA VAL A 106 -15.45 -10.36 -6.55
C VAL A 106 -14.47 -11.42 -7.06
N THR A 107 -14.92 -12.32 -7.93
CA THR A 107 -14.08 -13.39 -8.48
C THR A 107 -12.91 -12.83 -9.28
N ILE A 108 -13.15 -11.87 -10.18
CA ILE A 108 -12.06 -11.25 -10.97
C ILE A 108 -11.04 -10.59 -10.03
N PHE A 109 -11.49 -9.84 -9.03
CA PHE A 109 -10.60 -9.16 -8.09
C PHE A 109 -9.70 -10.15 -7.35
N TRP A 110 -10.26 -11.20 -6.76
CA TRP A 110 -9.48 -12.19 -6.01
C TRP A 110 -8.58 -13.05 -6.91
N VAL A 111 -9.01 -13.34 -8.13
CA VAL A 111 -8.15 -14.00 -9.13
C VAL A 111 -6.94 -13.13 -9.47
N LEU A 112 -7.13 -11.82 -9.67
CA LEU A 112 -6.01 -10.90 -9.91
C LEU A 112 -5.06 -10.83 -8.71
N CYS A 113 -5.59 -10.75 -7.48
CA CYS A 113 -4.76 -10.80 -6.28
C CYS A 113 -3.97 -12.11 -6.18
N PHE A 114 -4.59 -13.24 -6.49
CA PHE A 114 -3.92 -14.54 -6.51
C PHE A 114 -2.81 -14.59 -7.57
N LEU A 115 -3.06 -14.10 -8.78
CA LEU A 115 -2.05 -14.04 -9.84
C LEU A 115 -0.87 -13.16 -9.45
N LEU A 116 -1.12 -11.96 -8.89
CA LEU A 116 -0.06 -11.05 -8.44
C LEU A 116 0.77 -11.66 -7.30
N SER A 117 0.12 -12.32 -6.34
CA SER A 117 0.80 -12.95 -5.21
C SER A 117 1.71 -14.12 -5.62
N ASN A 118 1.38 -14.84 -6.70
CA ASN A 118 2.24 -15.92 -7.22
C ASN A 118 3.26 -15.43 -8.25
N ALA A 119 3.01 -14.29 -8.89
CA ALA A 119 3.93 -13.70 -9.85
C ALA A 119 5.15 -13.05 -9.19
N ILE A 120 4.97 -12.48 -8.00
CA ILE A 120 6.06 -11.84 -7.24
C ILE A 120 6.08 -12.49 -5.84
N PRO A 121 6.73 -13.64 -5.66
CA PRO A 121 6.71 -14.38 -4.39
C PRO A 121 7.60 -13.75 -3.30
N VAL A 122 7.95 -12.46 -3.43
CA VAL A 122 8.81 -11.70 -2.50
C VAL A 122 8.01 -10.51 -1.97
N PHE A 123 7.74 -10.53 -0.66
CA PHE A 123 6.91 -9.53 0.02
C PHE A 123 7.46 -8.11 -0.14
N ASP A 124 8.78 -7.95 0.04
CA ASP A 124 9.45 -6.66 -0.03
C ASP A 124 9.33 -6.03 -1.43
N SER A 125 9.52 -6.82 -2.48
CA SER A 125 9.40 -6.37 -3.86
C SER A 125 7.96 -5.92 -4.19
N ILE A 126 6.94 -6.66 -3.75
CA ILE A 126 5.53 -6.23 -3.94
C ILE A 126 5.28 -4.88 -3.26
N LEU A 127 5.72 -4.73 -2.00
CA LEU A 127 5.56 -3.48 -1.26
C LEU A 127 6.29 -2.32 -1.91
N SER A 128 7.54 -2.54 -2.32
CA SER A 128 8.40 -1.55 -2.94
C SER A 128 7.80 -1.06 -4.28
N ILE A 129 7.40 -1.98 -5.15
CA ILE A 129 6.73 -1.67 -6.43
C ILE A 129 5.40 -0.94 -6.20
N ALA A 130 4.55 -1.44 -5.28
CA ALA A 130 3.27 -0.82 -4.97
C ALA A 130 3.43 0.60 -4.39
N SER A 131 4.44 0.81 -3.55
CA SER A 131 4.72 2.10 -2.94
C SER A 131 5.22 3.13 -3.94
N ALA A 132 6.12 2.74 -4.85
CA ALA A 132 6.64 3.59 -5.91
C ALA A 132 5.53 4.00 -6.89
N THR A 133 4.62 3.09 -7.22
CA THR A 133 3.56 3.32 -8.20
C THR A 133 2.35 4.08 -7.65
N THR A 134 1.89 3.75 -6.44
CA THR A 134 0.61 4.28 -5.93
C THR A 134 0.79 5.18 -4.72
N ILE A 135 1.50 4.71 -3.68
CA ILE A 135 1.61 5.43 -2.41
C ILE A 135 2.29 6.79 -2.60
N SER A 136 3.33 6.87 -3.42
CA SER A 136 4.02 8.13 -3.74
C SER A 136 3.05 9.23 -4.25
N TRP A 137 2.14 8.86 -5.15
CA TRP A 137 1.15 9.77 -5.73
C TRP A 137 0.04 10.13 -4.75
N PHE A 138 -0.48 9.16 -3.99
CA PHE A 138 -1.56 9.42 -3.03
C PHE A 138 -1.11 10.23 -1.82
N THR A 139 0.13 10.03 -1.37
CA THR A 139 0.67 10.73 -0.18
C THR A 139 1.17 12.13 -0.53
N PHE A 140 1.93 12.28 -1.63
CA PHE A 140 2.60 13.55 -1.94
C PHE A 140 2.10 14.19 -3.24
N GLY A 141 1.95 13.40 -4.31
CA GLY A 141 1.64 13.91 -5.65
C GLY A 141 0.28 14.63 -5.73
N PHE A 142 -0.83 13.94 -5.47
CA PHE A 142 -2.17 14.52 -5.60
C PHE A 142 -2.43 15.67 -4.64
N SER A 143 -1.95 15.55 -3.39
CA SER A 143 -2.06 16.62 -2.39
C SER A 143 -1.41 17.93 -2.90
N ALA A 144 -0.20 17.83 -3.43
CA ALA A 144 0.50 18.99 -4.00
C ALA A 144 -0.19 19.55 -5.26
N VAL A 145 -0.67 18.68 -6.16
CA VAL A 145 -1.41 19.10 -7.36
C VAL A 145 -2.69 19.86 -7.00
N PHE A 146 -3.46 19.37 -6.01
CA PHE A 146 -4.66 20.07 -5.55
C PHE A 146 -4.34 21.42 -4.89
N TRP A 147 -3.21 21.51 -4.18
CA TRP A 147 -2.76 22.80 -3.63
C TRP A 147 -2.47 23.83 -4.73
N PHE A 148 -1.80 23.41 -5.81
CA PHE A 148 -1.54 24.27 -6.97
C PHE A 148 -2.81 24.69 -7.69
N HIS A 149 -3.77 23.78 -7.87
CA HIS A 149 -5.06 24.10 -8.49
C HIS A 149 -5.82 25.17 -7.69
N MET A 150 -5.84 25.05 -6.35
CA MET A 150 -6.54 25.98 -5.48
C MET A 150 -5.84 27.36 -5.37
N ASN A 151 -4.51 27.41 -5.48
CA ASN A 151 -3.73 28.64 -5.29
C ASN A 151 -3.15 29.23 -6.58
N TRP A 152 -3.59 28.79 -7.75
CA TRP A 152 -3.01 29.12 -9.06
C TRP A 152 -2.81 30.63 -9.30
N HIS A 153 -3.75 31.45 -8.85
CA HIS A 153 -3.71 32.90 -9.05
C HIS A 153 -2.92 33.67 -7.97
N GLN A 154 -2.43 33.01 -6.92
CA GLN A 154 -1.78 33.65 -5.77
C GLN A 154 -0.43 33.02 -5.39
N LEU A 155 0.20 32.28 -6.32
CA LEU A 155 1.43 31.51 -6.07
C LEU A 155 2.57 32.39 -5.54
N PHE A 156 2.71 33.61 -6.05
CA PHE A 156 3.80 34.55 -5.72
C PHE A 156 3.33 35.77 -4.92
N ALA A 157 2.13 35.72 -4.31
CA ALA A 157 1.53 36.87 -3.66
C ALA A 157 2.21 37.27 -2.33
N SER A 158 2.91 36.34 -1.67
CA SER A 158 3.56 36.56 -0.36
C SER A 158 4.77 35.64 -0.21
N PRO A 159 5.82 36.03 0.52
CA PRO A 159 6.97 35.16 0.80
C PRO A 159 6.56 33.79 1.38
N THR A 160 5.49 33.73 2.18
CA THR A 160 4.95 32.47 2.70
C THR A 160 4.35 31.60 1.58
N LYS A 161 3.64 32.22 0.62
CA LYS A 161 3.06 31.52 -0.53
C LYS A 161 4.14 31.04 -1.52
N ILE A 162 5.22 31.81 -1.67
CA ILE A 162 6.40 31.41 -2.43
C ILE A 162 7.04 30.18 -1.79
N LEU A 163 7.26 30.19 -0.47
CA LEU A 163 7.80 29.03 0.25
C LEU A 163 6.90 27.79 0.09
N LEU A 164 5.59 27.94 0.30
CA LEU A 164 4.63 26.86 0.09
C LEU A 164 4.61 26.35 -1.35
N THR A 165 4.77 27.24 -2.33
CA THR A 165 4.88 26.86 -3.75
C THR A 165 6.13 26.00 -3.99
N CYS A 166 7.28 26.41 -3.46
CA CYS A 166 8.51 25.62 -3.56
C CYS A 166 8.38 24.25 -2.89
N VAL A 167 7.77 24.18 -1.71
CA VAL A 167 7.54 22.91 -0.98
C VAL A 167 6.59 22.00 -1.75
N ASN A 168 5.47 22.51 -2.27
CA ASN A 168 4.55 21.67 -3.06
C ASN A 168 5.18 21.24 -4.39
N ALA A 169 6.00 22.08 -5.03
CA ALA A 169 6.76 21.70 -6.21
C ALA A 169 7.78 20.59 -5.91
N SER A 170 8.48 20.65 -4.77
CA SER A 170 9.42 19.59 -4.39
C SER A 170 8.70 18.28 -4.06
N LEU A 171 7.51 18.32 -3.45
CA LEU A 171 6.69 17.12 -3.22
C LEU A 171 6.30 16.42 -4.53
N ILE A 172 5.94 17.18 -5.58
CA ILE A 172 5.69 16.61 -6.91
C ILE A 172 6.97 16.00 -7.49
N ALA A 173 8.11 16.70 -7.39
CA ALA A 173 9.39 16.20 -7.89
C ALA A 173 9.82 14.92 -7.17
N ILE A 174 9.64 14.83 -5.84
CA ILE A 174 9.91 13.63 -5.04
C ILE A 174 8.98 12.50 -5.46
N SER A 175 7.69 12.77 -5.64
CA SER A 175 6.73 11.76 -6.10
C SER A 175 7.10 11.19 -7.47
N LEU A 176 7.50 12.05 -8.42
CA LEU A 176 8.00 11.62 -9.73
C LEU A 176 9.32 10.85 -9.63
N PHE A 177 10.23 11.28 -8.77
CA PHE A 177 11.50 10.59 -8.53
C PHE A 177 11.27 9.19 -7.94
N MET A 178 10.43 9.07 -6.92
CA MET A 178 10.06 7.76 -6.35
C MET A 178 9.36 6.87 -7.38
N ASN A 179 8.54 7.43 -8.26
CA ASN A 179 7.87 6.67 -9.29
C ASN A 179 8.82 6.17 -10.39
N ALA A 180 9.81 6.97 -10.78
CA ALA A 180 10.77 6.59 -11.82
C ALA A 180 11.94 5.78 -11.23
N ALA A 181 12.76 6.42 -10.38
CA ALA A 181 13.96 5.80 -9.81
C ALA A 181 13.60 4.70 -8.82
N GLY A 182 12.58 4.90 -7.98
CA GLY A 182 12.13 3.87 -7.04
C GLY A 182 11.62 2.63 -7.77
N LEU A 183 10.72 2.78 -8.75
CA LEU A 183 10.23 1.65 -9.53
C LEU A 183 11.35 0.94 -10.31
N TRP A 184 12.28 1.69 -10.90
CA TRP A 184 13.44 1.12 -11.59
C TRP A 184 14.30 0.29 -10.63
N SER A 185 14.58 0.82 -9.43
CA SER A 185 15.34 0.10 -8.40
C SER A 185 14.62 -1.18 -7.96
N SER A 186 13.33 -1.11 -7.64
CA SER A 186 12.56 -2.27 -7.18
C SER A 186 12.47 -3.37 -8.24
N ILE A 187 12.32 -3.00 -9.52
CA ILE A 187 12.28 -3.95 -10.63
C ILE A 187 13.66 -4.59 -10.86
N THR A 188 14.72 -3.80 -10.81
CA THR A 188 16.08 -4.30 -11.01
C THR A 188 16.45 -5.29 -9.91
N GLU A 189 16.17 -4.96 -8.65
CA GLU A 189 16.35 -5.86 -7.51
C GLU A 189 15.57 -7.17 -7.67
N LEU A 190 14.32 -7.08 -8.14
CA LEU A 190 13.51 -8.27 -8.41
C LEU A 190 14.11 -9.14 -9.52
N LEU A 191 14.61 -8.54 -10.60
CA LEU A 191 15.25 -9.28 -11.69
C LEU A 191 16.56 -9.94 -11.25
N ASP A 192 17.35 -9.26 -10.42
CA ASP A 192 18.59 -9.80 -9.86
C ASP A 192 18.30 -10.98 -8.92
N LEU A 193 17.22 -10.93 -8.13
CA LEU A 193 16.78 -12.05 -7.30
C LEU A 193 16.44 -13.28 -8.14
N PHE A 194 15.78 -13.11 -9.28
CA PHE A 194 15.45 -14.21 -10.20
C PHE A 194 16.66 -14.71 -11.02
N ALA A 195 17.65 -13.86 -11.28
CA ALA A 195 18.84 -14.23 -12.05
C ALA A 195 19.88 -15.00 -11.22
N ASN A 196 19.87 -14.85 -9.89
CA ASN A 196 20.78 -15.54 -9.00
C ASN A 196 20.23 -16.92 -8.58
N ASP A 197 20.80 -18.00 -9.13
CA ASP A 197 20.48 -19.41 -8.82
C ASP A 197 20.69 -19.81 -7.33
N SER A 198 21.32 -18.95 -6.53
CA SER A 198 21.55 -19.16 -5.10
C SER A 198 20.42 -18.63 -4.21
N SER A 199 19.46 -17.87 -4.76
CA SER A 199 18.28 -17.44 -4.02
C SER A 199 17.30 -18.63 -3.96
N SER A 200 16.72 -18.91 -2.81
CA SER A 200 15.77 -20.02 -2.60
C SER A 200 14.41 -19.79 -3.30
N ILE A 201 14.32 -18.86 -4.25
CA ILE A 201 13.09 -18.44 -4.90
C ILE A 201 12.92 -19.30 -6.15
N GLN A 202 12.12 -20.34 -5.99
CA GLN A 202 11.73 -21.22 -7.07
C GLN A 202 10.64 -20.52 -7.89
N GLY A 203 11.06 -19.79 -8.94
CA GLY A 203 10.26 -19.36 -10.09
C GLY A 203 8.92 -18.63 -9.84
N VAL A 204 8.21 -18.39 -10.94
CA VAL A 204 6.82 -17.87 -10.94
C VAL A 204 5.88 -19.06 -11.11
N PHE A 205 4.90 -19.23 -10.21
CA PHE A 205 4.02 -20.41 -10.14
C PHE A 205 4.76 -21.75 -9.94
N ASP A 206 5.84 -21.77 -9.17
CA ASP A 206 6.45 -23.05 -8.78
C ASP A 206 5.66 -23.69 -7.63
N CYS A 207 5.66 -25.02 -7.59
CA CYS A 207 5.10 -25.80 -6.48
C CYS A 207 6.08 -25.92 -5.29
N GLY A 208 7.23 -25.25 -5.38
CA GLY A 208 8.24 -25.12 -4.33
C GLY A 208 7.82 -24.28 -3.13
N SER A 209 8.42 -24.56 -1.97
CA SER A 209 8.23 -23.73 -0.78
C SER A 209 9.15 -22.51 -0.84
N ASN A 210 8.56 -21.32 -0.95
CA ASN A 210 9.25 -20.03 -0.80
C ASN A 210 9.17 -19.48 0.64
N ALA A 211 8.78 -20.31 1.61
CA ALA A 211 8.66 -19.90 3.01
C ALA A 211 10.04 -19.77 3.66
N LEU A 212 10.16 -18.85 4.62
CA LEU A 212 11.38 -18.68 5.42
C LEU A 212 11.69 -19.89 6.33
N PHE A 213 10.69 -20.76 6.58
CA PHE A 213 10.73 -21.97 7.40
C PHE A 213 9.52 -22.88 7.12
#